data_AF-A0A6B2DK87-F1
#
_entry.id   AF-A0A6B2DK87-F1
#
_cell.length_a   1.000
_cell.length_b   1.000
_cell.length_c   1.000
_cell.angle_alpha   90.00
_cell.angle_beta   90.00
_cell.angle_gamma   90.00
#
_symmetry.space_group_name_H-M   'P 1'
#
loop_
_entity.id
_entity.type
_entity.pdbx_description
1 polymer ?
#
loop_
_entity_poly.entity_id
_entity_poly.type
_entity_poly.pdbx_seq_one_letter_code
_entity_poly.pdbx_strand_id
1 'polypeptide(L)'
;MKSPRAVRFAFQPLYSLQTGGVVAHEALARPGHGTVPELLAQARREGRLAEADLGLAVAAVRQDAAEPTALPLHLNLSARTLAAP
;
A
#
# COMPACT_ATOMS: atom_id res chain seq x y z
N MET A 1 -18.97 18.50 4.53
CA MET A 1 -18.57 17.30 3.77
C MET A 1 -17.17 16.91 4.23
N LYS A 2 -16.99 15.78 4.94
CA LYS A 2 -15.63 15.36 5.35
C LYS A 2 -14.89 14.95 4.07
N SER A 3 -13.74 15.56 3.82
CA SER A 3 -12.84 15.17 2.71
C SER A 3 -12.66 13.65 2.72
N PRO A 4 -12.66 12.95 1.57
CA PRO A 4 -12.38 11.51 1.54
C PRO A 4 -11.08 11.26 2.31
N ARG A 5 -11.13 10.37 3.31
CA ARG A 5 -10.01 10.11 4.23
C ARG A 5 -8.79 9.70 3.42
N ALA A 6 -7.84 10.60 3.23
CA ALA A 6 -6.61 10.31 2.51
C ALA A 6 -5.77 9.30 3.28
N VAL A 7 -5.42 8.19 2.62
CA VAL A 7 -4.42 7.24 3.11
C VAL A 7 -3.05 7.78 2.70
N ARG A 8 -2.13 7.88 3.66
CA ARG A 8 -0.71 8.18 3.38
C ARG A 8 0.08 6.88 3.38
N PHE A 9 1.26 6.89 2.79
CA PHE A 9 2.17 5.75 2.82
C PHE A 9 3.45 6.09 3.59
N ALA A 10 3.90 5.14 4.41
CA ALA A 10 5.25 5.10 4.93
C ALA A 10 6.05 4.11 4.07
N PHE A 11 7.28 4.47 3.70
CA PHE A 11 8.16 3.63 2.89
C PHE A 11 9.25 3.05 3.79
N GLN A 12 9.22 1.74 4.01
CA GLN A 12 10.16 1.05 4.87
C GLN A 12 11.34 0.51 4.05
N PRO A 13 12.60 0.86 4.37
CA PRO A 13 13.76 0.32 3.67
C PRO A 13 13.99 -1.15 3.98
N LEU A 14 14.30 -1.91 2.93
CA LEU A 14 14.76 -3.29 3.00
C LEU A 14 16.28 -3.31 2.80
N TYR A 15 16.99 -4.02 3.68
CA TYR A 15 18.46 -4.09 3.67
C TYR A 15 18.95 -5.46 3.22
N SER A 16 19.99 -5.48 2.40
CA SER A 16 20.79 -6.69 2.17
C SER A 16 21.62 -7.00 3.40
N LEU A 17 21.50 -8.22 3.94
CA LEU A 17 22.33 -8.65 5.07
C LEU A 17 23.76 -8.99 4.66
N GLN A 18 24.01 -9.20 3.36
CA GLN A 18 25.33 -9.47 2.80
C GLN A 18 26.15 -8.18 2.63
N THR A 19 25.51 -7.09 2.22
CA THR A 19 26.20 -5.83 1.86
C THR A 19 25.91 -4.67 2.81
N GLY A 20 24.85 -4.77 3.64
CA GLY A 20 24.36 -3.69 4.48
C GLY A 20 23.66 -2.56 3.71
N GLY A 21 23.55 -2.64 2.38
CA GLY A 21 22.92 -1.62 1.54
C GLY A 21 21.38 -1.75 1.50
N VAL A 22 20.70 -0.63 1.23
CA VAL A 22 19.25 -0.62 0.93
C VAL A 22 19.04 -1.19 -0.47
N VAL A 23 18.13 -2.15 -0.59
CA VAL A 23 17.87 -2.87 -1.85
C VAL A 23 16.47 -2.65 -2.40
N ALA A 24 15.51 -2.18 -1.59
CA ALA A 24 14.13 -1.92 -1.96
C ALA A 24 13.43 -1.08 -0.88
N HIS A 25 12.24 -0.59 -1.20
CA HIS A 25 11.30 -0.02 -0.23
C HIS A 25 9.99 -0.80 -0.23
N GLU A 26 9.38 -0.99 0.93
CA GLU A 26 8.01 -1.49 1.05
C GLU A 26 7.05 -0.34 1.37
N ALA A 27 5.99 -0.21 0.57
CA ALA A 27 4.93 0.75 0.85
C ALA A 27 3.94 0.19 1.88
N LEU A 28 3.81 0.90 3.00
CA LEU A 28 2.90 0.57 4.08
C LEU A 28 1.84 1.65 4.24
N ALA A 29 0.59 1.29 3.97
CA ALA A 29 -0.54 2.21 4.12
C ALA A 29 -0.72 2.67 5.58
N ARG A 30 -1.03 3.96 5.73
CA ARG A 30 -1.29 4.68 6.98
C ARG A 30 -2.60 5.46 6.82
N PRO A 31 -3.75 4.82 7.12
CA PRO A 31 -5.04 5.51 7.11
C PRO A 31 -5.03 6.68 8.09
N GLY A 32 -5.73 7.77 7.76
CA GLY A 32 -5.89 8.90 8.69
C GLY A 32 -6.64 8.55 9.99
N HIS A 33 -7.37 7.42 10.01
CA HIS A 33 -8.03 6.84 11.18
C HIS A 33 -8.16 5.33 11.04
N GLY A 34 -8.14 4.61 12.16
CA GLY A 34 -8.23 3.15 12.18
C GLY A 34 -6.98 2.49 11.58
N THR A 35 -7.12 1.23 11.21
CA THR A 35 -6.03 0.40 10.70
C THR A 35 -6.31 -0.09 9.28
N VAL A 36 -5.27 -0.52 8.57
CA VAL A 36 -5.42 -1.13 7.23
C VAL A 36 -6.29 -2.40 7.28
N PRO A 37 -6.13 -3.33 8.25
CA PRO A 37 -7.04 -4.45 8.39
C PRO A 37 -8.50 -4.06 8.59
N GLU A 38 -8.80 -3.01 9.37
CA GLU A 38 -10.17 -2.51 9.55
C GLU A 38 -10.74 -1.94 8.24
N LEU A 39 -9.94 -1.17 7.50
CA LEU A 39 -10.31 -0.63 6.20
C LEU A 39 -10.64 -1.76 5.20
N LEU A 40 -9.76 -2.76 5.08
CA LEU A 40 -9.96 -3.89 4.18
C LEU A 40 -11.12 -4.80 4.63
N ALA A 41 -11.32 -4.97 5.94
CA ALA A 41 -12.46 -5.70 6.48
C ALA A 41 -13.78 -5.01 6.17
N GLN A 42 -13.84 -3.68 6.23
CA GLN A 42 -15.01 -2.91 5.82
C GLN A 42 -15.24 -3.04 4.31
N ALA A 43 -14.20 -2.85 3.49
CA ALA A 43 -14.31 -3.02 2.04
C ALA A 43 -14.81 -4.42 1.66
N ARG A 44 -14.37 -5.46 2.37
CA ARG A 44 -14.88 -6.83 2.19
C ARG A 44 -16.35 -6.98 2.54
N ARG A 45 -16.84 -6.34 3.61
CA ARG A 45 -18.28 -6.33 3.95
C ARG A 45 -19.11 -5.61 2.89
N GLU A 46 -18.53 -4.62 2.23
CA GLU A 46 -19.16 -3.84 1.16
C GLU A 46 -19.02 -4.51 -0.22
N GLY A 47 -18.37 -5.68 -0.32
CA GLY A 47 -18.14 -6.35 -1.60
C GLY A 47 -17.11 -5.66 -2.50
N ARG A 48 -16.31 -4.72 -1.98
CA ARG A 48 -15.33 -3.91 -2.72
C ARG A 48 -13.88 -4.15 -2.31
N LEU A 49 -13.56 -5.37 -1.86
CA LEU A 49 -12.24 -5.67 -1.32
C LEU A 49 -11.14 -5.48 -2.37
N ALA A 50 -11.34 -6.01 -3.57
CA ALA A 50 -10.33 -5.97 -4.62
C ALA A 50 -10.06 -4.52 -5.07
N GLU A 51 -11.11 -3.72 -5.24
CA GLU A 51 -11.00 -2.31 -5.62
C GLU A 51 -10.31 -1.47 -4.55
N ALA A 52 -10.62 -1.72 -3.27
CA ALA A 52 -9.97 -1.01 -2.16
C ALA A 52 -8.49 -1.37 -2.06
N ASP A 53 -8.15 -2.65 -2.14
CA ASP A 53 -6.79 -3.16 -2.03
C ASP A 53 -5.92 -2.74 -3.23
N LEU A 54 -6.43 -2.88 -4.46
CA LEU A 54 -5.78 -2.37 -5.66
C LEU A 54 -5.64 -0.83 -5.63
N GLY A 55 -6.66 -0.13 -5.12
CA GLY A 55 -6.61 1.31 -4.93
C GLY A 55 -5.48 1.75 -4.00
N LEU A 56 -5.21 1.00 -2.93
CA LEU A 56 -4.05 1.24 -2.06
C LEU A 56 -2.73 1.03 -2.82
N ALA A 57 -2.60 -0.06 -3.59
CA ALA A 57 -1.40 -0.31 -4.38
C ALA A 57 -1.14 0.79 -5.42
N VAL A 58 -2.16 1.23 -6.15
CA VAL A 58 -2.06 2.34 -7.11
C VAL A 58 -1.70 3.65 -6.40
N ALA A 59 -2.30 3.93 -5.24
CA ALA A 59 -1.99 5.13 -4.47
C ALA A 59 -0.53 5.13 -3.96
N ALA A 60 -0.01 3.97 -3.54
CA ALA A 60 1.39 3.81 -3.16
C ALA A 60 2.34 4.13 -4.32
N VAL A 61 2.10 3.56 -5.51
CA VAL A 61 2.89 3.83 -6.72
C VAL A 61 2.87 5.32 -7.07
N ARG A 62 1.70 5.97 -6.99
CA ARG A 62 1.58 7.41 -7.26
C ARG A 62 2.33 8.26 -6.25
N GLN A 63 2.30 7.88 -4.97
CA GLN A 63 3.02 8.61 -3.92
C GLN A 63 4.55 8.42 -4.06
N ASP A 64 5.01 7.21 -4.40
CA ASP A 64 6.43 6.93 -4.68
C ASP A 64 6.91 7.70 -5.91
N ALA A 65 6.11 7.75 -6.98
CA ALA A 65 6.45 8.48 -8.21
C ALA A 65 6.57 10.01 -8.05
N ALA A 66 6.08 10.58 -6.94
CA ALA A 66 6.25 12.01 -6.65
C ALA A 66 7.70 12.34 -6.25
N GLU A 67 8.39 11.40 -5.58
CA GLU A 67 9.80 11.51 -5.18
C GLU A 67 10.48 10.14 -5.41
N PRO A 68 10.67 9.74 -6.68
CA PRO A 68 11.01 8.38 -7.03
C PRO A 68 12.43 8.03 -6.57
N THR A 69 12.56 6.81 -6.07
CA THR A 69 13.87 6.20 -5.79
C THR A 69 14.28 5.30 -6.97
N ALA A 70 15.58 5.05 -7.15
CA ALA A 70 16.06 4.05 -8.11
C ALA A 70 15.90 2.61 -7.59
N LEU A 71 15.21 2.43 -6.45
CA LEU A 71 15.06 1.15 -5.78
C LEU A 71 13.69 0.53 -6.14
N PRO A 72 13.62 -0.81 -6.25
CA PRO A 72 12.35 -1.52 -6.36
C PRO A 72 11.36 -1.14 -5.26
N LEU A 73 10.09 -1.01 -5.64
CA LEU A 73 8.97 -0.81 -4.73
C LEU A 73 8.21 -2.12 -4.51
N HIS A 74 8.12 -2.55 -3.26
CA HIS A 74 7.31 -3.69 -2.84
C HIS A 74 5.91 -3.22 -2.43
N LEU A 75 4.90 -3.86 -3.00
CA LEU A 75 3.49 -3.59 -2.75
C LEU A 75 2.81 -4.81 -2.14
N ASN A 76 1.85 -4.55 -1.26
CA ASN A 76 1.01 -5.59 -0.67
C ASN A 76 -0.29 -5.73 -1.48
N LEU A 77 -0.60 -6.95 -1.91
CA LEU A 77 -1.86 -7.32 -2.54
C LEU A 77 -2.38 -8.60 -1.90
N SER A 78 -3.67 -8.65 -1.59
CA SER A 78 -4.30 -9.87 -1.10
C SER A 78 -4.48 -10.89 -2.24
N ALA A 79 -4.42 -12.18 -1.91
CA ALA A 79 -4.66 -13.25 -2.87
C ALA A 79 -6.04 -13.14 -3.56
N ARG A 80 -7.03 -12.59 -2.85
CA ARG A 80 -8.37 -12.32 -3.41
C ARG A 80 -8.35 -11.25 -4.49
N THR A 81 -7.56 -10.19 -4.29
CA THR A 81 -7.37 -9.14 -5.28
C THR A 81 -6.66 -9.69 -6.52
N LEU A 82 -5.65 -10.56 -6.34
CA LEU A 82 -4.95 -11.21 -7.44
C LEU A 82 -5.84 -12.17 -8.25
N ALA A 83 -6.83 -12.79 -7.61
CA ALA A 83 -7.78 -13.69 -8.27
C ALA A 83 -9.05 -12.98 -8.77
N ALA A 84 -9.16 -11.67 -8.60
CA ALA A 84 -10.29 -10.91 -9.11
C ALA A 84 -10.25 -10.84 -10.65
N PRO A 85 -11.40 -10.94 -11.32
CA PRO A 85 -11.49 -10.94 -12.79
C PRO A 85 -11.17 -9.59 -13.43
#